data_AF-M4EFI8-F1
#
_entry.id   AF-M4EFI8-F1
#
_cell.length_a   1.000
_cell.length_b   1.000
_cell.length_c   1.000
_cell.angle_alpha   90.00
_cell.angle_beta   90.00
_cell.angle_gamma   90.00
#
_symmetry.space_group_name_H-M   'P 1'
#
loop_
_entity.id
_entity.type
_entity.pdbx_description
1 polymer ?
#
loop_
_entity_poly.entity_id
_entity_poly.type
_entity_poly.pdbx_seq_one_letter_code
_entity_poly.pdbx_strand_id
1 'polypeptide(L)'
;MVADKLVDELFIRVIFNVAANNGSKTATTSYNTVFLGNKGVLMKVMNKSFPELGLMPKDCTEMSWLESIVYISGFASRTPTKVLLQGKSAFPKNNFKAKSDFVKKPISESGLKGIFKKLLKEDNPMMIWNPYGGGMMAKILESQIHFPHRKGVIFKIHYVTNWPDSDMIASRHIKWIRDLYSFMTPYVSANPRQAYVNYRDLDLG
;
A
#
# COMPACT_ATOMS: atom_id res chain seq x y z
N MET A 1 -2.86 15.32 -2.24
CA MET A 1 -3.06 14.14 -1.37
C MET A 1 -4.43 14.27 -0.73
N VAL A 2 -5.28 13.25 -0.86
CA VAL A 2 -6.72 13.35 -0.54
C VAL A 2 -7.15 12.40 0.60
N ALA A 3 -6.24 11.55 1.08
CA ALA A 3 -6.57 10.41 1.94
C ALA A 3 -7.28 10.78 3.25
N ASP A 4 -7.08 11.99 3.77
CA ASP A 4 -7.73 12.53 4.97
C ASP A 4 -9.10 13.20 4.72
N LYS A 5 -9.51 13.28 3.46
CA LYS A 5 -10.75 13.96 3.01
C LYS A 5 -11.74 13.02 2.33
N LEU A 6 -11.45 11.72 2.29
CA LEU A 6 -12.35 10.72 1.73
C LEU A 6 -13.44 10.34 2.74
N VAL A 7 -14.58 9.87 2.23
CA VAL A 7 -15.70 9.37 3.05
C VAL A 7 -15.33 8.05 3.73
N ASP A 8 -15.95 7.75 4.88
CA ASP A 8 -15.63 6.58 5.71
C ASP A 8 -15.85 5.25 4.95
N GLU A 9 -16.75 5.23 3.96
CA GLU A 9 -17.07 4.06 3.13
C GLU A 9 -16.01 3.76 2.05
N LEU A 10 -15.04 4.66 1.82
CA LEU A 10 -14.09 4.58 0.72
C LEU A 10 -12.68 4.24 1.21
N PHE A 11 -12.21 3.05 0.85
CA PHE A 11 -10.82 2.64 1.02
C PHE A 11 -10.10 2.60 -0.33
N ILE A 12 -9.02 3.38 -0.49
CA ILE A 12 -8.18 3.38 -1.69
C ILE A 12 -6.71 3.22 -1.27
N ARG A 13 -6.14 2.03 -1.49
CA ARG A 13 -4.69 1.84 -1.33
C ARG A 13 -3.97 2.08 -2.64
N VAL A 14 -2.73 2.54 -2.54
CA VAL A 14 -1.84 2.69 -3.70
C VAL A 14 -0.75 1.62 -3.62
N ILE A 15 -0.60 0.84 -4.68
CA ILE A 15 0.44 -0.17 -4.82
C ILE A 15 1.41 0.32 -5.87
N PHE A 16 2.66 0.56 -5.47
CA PHE A 16 3.76 0.92 -6.33
C PHE A 16 4.54 -0.34 -6.70
N ASN A 17 4.79 -0.53 -7.99
CA ASN A 17 5.58 -1.63 -8.53
C ASN A 17 6.50 -1.12 -9.65
N VAL A 18 7.30 -2.03 -10.22
CA VAL A 18 8.04 -1.80 -11.46
C VAL A 18 7.48 -2.73 -12.53
N ALA A 19 7.17 -2.17 -13.70
CA ALA A 19 6.82 -2.92 -14.90
C ALA A 19 7.97 -2.83 -15.91
N ALA A 20 8.27 -3.95 -16.57
CA ALA A 20 9.22 -3.98 -17.68
C ALA A 20 8.44 -3.95 -19.00
N ASN A 21 8.80 -3.04 -19.90
CA ASN A 21 8.27 -2.99 -21.26
C ASN A 21 9.44 -2.89 -22.25
N ASN A 22 9.62 -3.90 -23.09
CA ASN A 22 10.65 -3.98 -24.13
C ASN A 22 12.07 -3.57 -23.64
N GLY A 23 12.47 -4.07 -22.47
CA GLY A 23 13.79 -3.79 -21.87
C GLY A 23 13.89 -2.50 -21.06
N SER A 24 12.89 -1.61 -21.12
CA SER A 24 12.80 -0.42 -20.27
C SER A 24 11.96 -0.70 -19.01
N LYS A 25 12.50 -0.38 -17.83
CA LYS A 25 11.76 -0.45 -16.56
C LYS A 25 11.02 0.87 -16.32
N THR A 26 9.75 0.81 -15.93
CA THR A 26 8.96 1.97 -15.51
C THR A 26 8.31 1.70 -14.15
N ALA A 27 8.20 2.73 -13.32
CA ALA A 27 7.49 2.62 -12.05
C ALA A 27 5.99 2.82 -12.30
N THR A 28 5.17 1.94 -11.75
CA THR A 28 3.71 1.97 -11.91
C THR A 28 3.03 2.12 -10.56
N THR A 29 1.85 2.73 -10.57
CA THR A 29 0.99 2.85 -9.40
C THR A 29 -0.39 2.31 -9.72
N SER A 30 -0.86 1.36 -8.93
CA SER A 30 -2.21 0.82 -9.00
C SER A 30 -3.04 1.33 -7.82
N TYR A 31 -4.17 1.96 -8.12
CA TYR A 31 -5.12 2.44 -7.11
C TYR A 31 -6.19 1.37 -6.92
N ASN A 32 -6.08 0.63 -5.83
CA ASN A 32 -6.94 -0.52 -5.56
C ASN A 32 -7.95 -0.15 -4.46
N THR A 33 -9.23 -0.23 -4.82
CA THR A 33 -10.31 0.43 -4.10
C THR A 33 -11.37 -0.57 -3.65
N VAL A 34 -11.89 -0.37 -2.44
CA VAL A 34 -13.16 -0.93 -1.98
C VAL A 34 -14.03 0.22 -1.53
N PHE A 35 -15.27 0.25 -2.01
CA PHE A 35 -16.27 1.23 -1.61
C PHE A 35 -17.50 0.51 -1.09
N LEU A 36 -17.94 0.85 0.12
CA LEU A 36 -19.13 0.27 0.73
C LEU A 36 -20.39 1.00 0.25
N GLY A 37 -20.75 0.76 -1.01
CA GLY A 37 -21.92 1.35 -1.63
C GLY A 37 -22.01 1.00 -3.12
N ASN A 38 -22.97 1.60 -3.82
CA ASN A 38 -23.11 1.39 -5.27
C ASN A 38 -22.13 2.26 -6.07
N LYS A 39 -21.85 1.84 -7.30
CA LYS A 39 -20.93 2.52 -8.22
C LYS A 39 -21.36 3.96 -8.52
N GLY A 40 -22.66 4.24 -8.58
CA GLY A 40 -23.17 5.58 -8.87
C GLY A 40 -22.78 6.60 -7.79
N VAL A 41 -22.81 6.19 -6.52
CA VAL A 41 -22.34 7.01 -5.40
C VAL A 41 -20.81 7.14 -5.43
N LEU A 42 -20.08 6.04 -5.69
CA LEU A 42 -18.62 6.08 -5.83
C LEU A 42 -18.19 7.10 -6.89
N MET A 43 -18.82 7.10 -8.06
CA MET A 43 -18.51 8.05 -9.13
C MET A 43 -18.67 9.51 -8.68
N LYS A 44 -19.74 9.82 -7.93
CA LYS A 44 -19.95 11.17 -7.38
C LYS A 44 -18.86 11.54 -6.37
N VAL A 45 -18.51 10.62 -5.47
CA VAL A 45 -17.45 10.82 -4.46
C VAL A 45 -16.10 11.08 -5.12
N MET A 46 -15.74 10.26 -6.12
CA MET A 46 -14.46 10.36 -6.82
C MET A 46 -14.37 11.61 -7.69
N ASN A 47 -15.42 11.95 -8.43
CA ASN A 47 -15.43 13.20 -9.23
C ASN A 47 -15.31 14.46 -8.36
N LYS A 48 -15.84 14.42 -7.13
CA LYS A 48 -15.75 15.56 -6.21
C LYS A 48 -14.39 15.62 -5.49
N SER A 49 -13.88 14.47 -5.03
CA SER A 49 -12.79 14.44 -4.07
C SER A 49 -11.44 14.11 -4.71
N PHE A 50 -11.44 13.29 -5.77
CA PHE A 50 -10.21 12.85 -6.43
C PHE A 50 -10.39 12.68 -7.95
N PRO A 51 -10.81 13.75 -8.68
CA PRO A 51 -11.05 13.69 -10.11
C PRO A 51 -9.78 13.37 -10.93
N GLU A 52 -8.60 13.68 -10.42
CA GLU A 52 -7.32 13.47 -11.09
C GLU A 52 -7.00 11.99 -11.33
N LEU A 53 -7.66 11.07 -10.61
CA LEU A 53 -7.52 9.64 -10.88
C LEU A 53 -8.16 9.24 -12.22
N GLY A 54 -9.12 10.02 -12.72
CA GLY A 54 -9.79 9.74 -14.00
C GLY A 54 -10.62 8.45 -13.99
N LEU A 55 -11.14 8.03 -12.82
CA LEU A 55 -11.96 6.82 -12.69
C LEU A 55 -13.18 6.92 -13.61
N MET A 56 -13.46 5.85 -14.36
CA MET A 56 -14.66 5.74 -15.19
C MET A 56 -15.59 4.63 -14.68
N PRO A 57 -16.90 4.68 -15.00
CA PRO A 57 -17.85 3.65 -14.60
C PRO A 57 -17.47 2.24 -15.05
N LYS A 58 -16.77 2.11 -16.20
CA LYS A 58 -16.29 0.83 -16.74
C LYS A 58 -15.17 0.20 -15.92
N ASP A 59 -14.49 0.99 -15.10
CA ASP A 59 -13.41 0.51 -14.21
C ASP A 59 -13.98 -0.01 -12.89
N CYS A 60 -15.27 0.22 -12.62
CA CYS A 60 -15.97 -0.21 -11.42
C CYS A 60 -16.68 -1.54 -11.64
N THR A 61 -16.51 -2.48 -10.73
CA THR A 61 -17.27 -3.74 -10.70
C THR A 61 -18.01 -3.83 -9.36
N GLU A 62 -19.34 -3.89 -9.41
CA GLU A 62 -20.16 -4.15 -8.21
C GLU A 62 -20.18 -5.64 -7.93
N MET A 63 -19.99 -6.01 -6.67
CA MET A 63 -19.91 -7.39 -6.22
C MET A 63 -20.30 -7.48 -4.74
N SER A 64 -20.54 -8.69 -4.25
CA SER A 64 -20.75 -8.91 -2.81
C SER A 64 -19.50 -8.58 -2.01
N TRP A 65 -19.67 -8.37 -0.69
CA TRP A 65 -18.54 -8.11 0.20
C TRP A 65 -17.48 -9.21 0.13
N LEU A 66 -17.89 -10.49 0.14
CA LEU A 66 -16.94 -11.61 0.12
C LEU A 66 -16.16 -11.69 -1.20
N GLU A 67 -16.81 -11.39 -2.33
CA GLU A 67 -16.12 -11.29 -3.63
C GLU A 67 -15.12 -10.14 -3.65
N SER A 68 -15.44 -9.02 -2.98
CA SER A 68 -14.50 -7.90 -2.85
C SER A 68 -13.26 -8.26 -2.02
N ILE A 69 -13.41 -9.14 -1.02
CA ILE A 69 -12.28 -9.68 -0.25
C ILE A 69 -11.38 -10.55 -1.13
N VAL A 70 -11.95 -11.40 -1.98
CA VAL A 70 -11.19 -12.18 -2.96
C VAL A 70 -10.44 -11.26 -3.92
N TYR A 71 -11.11 -10.24 -4.45
CA TYR A 71 -10.51 -9.26 -5.36
C TYR A 71 -9.34 -8.47 -4.72
N ILE A 72 -9.54 -7.86 -3.54
CA ILE A 72 -8.49 -7.07 -2.87
C ILE A 72 -7.34 -7.93 -2.35
N SER A 73 -7.54 -9.25 -2.22
CA SER A 73 -6.48 -10.21 -1.86
C SER A 73 -5.57 -10.56 -3.04
N GLY A 74 -5.86 -10.08 -4.26
CA GLY A 74 -5.01 -10.27 -5.44
C GLY A 74 -5.32 -11.54 -6.24
N PHE A 75 -6.45 -12.20 -5.97
CA PHE A 75 -6.90 -13.31 -6.81
C PHE A 75 -7.39 -12.82 -8.18
N ALA A 76 -7.35 -13.69 -9.18
CA ALA A 76 -7.88 -13.39 -10.50
C ALA A 76 -9.38 -13.04 -10.43
N SER A 77 -9.83 -12.14 -11.29
CA SER A 77 -11.26 -11.79 -11.41
C SER A 77 -12.11 -13.04 -11.58
N ARG A 78 -13.26 -13.08 -10.88
CA ARG A 78 -14.21 -14.22 -10.87
C ARG A 78 -13.71 -15.50 -10.18
N THR A 79 -12.61 -15.45 -9.42
CA THR A 79 -12.23 -16.56 -8.54
C THR A 79 -13.37 -16.85 -7.54
N PRO A 80 -13.85 -18.10 -7.41
CA PRO A 80 -14.90 -18.43 -6.45
C PRO A 80 -14.47 -18.18 -5.00
N THR A 81 -15.39 -17.66 -4.18
CA THR A 81 -15.14 -17.36 -2.76
C THR A 81 -14.71 -18.57 -1.92
N LYS A 82 -15.04 -19.79 -2.37
CA LYS A 82 -14.57 -21.05 -1.77
C LYS A 82 -13.04 -21.16 -1.69
N VAL A 83 -12.28 -20.41 -2.49
CA VAL A 83 -10.82 -20.37 -2.38
C VAL A 83 -10.34 -19.99 -0.98
N LEU A 84 -11.12 -19.17 -0.26
CA LEU A 84 -10.80 -18.73 1.10
C LEU A 84 -10.85 -19.87 2.13
N LEU A 85 -11.59 -20.96 1.84
CA LEU A 85 -11.68 -22.12 2.73
C LEU A 85 -10.40 -22.96 2.76
N GLN A 86 -9.47 -22.75 1.81
CA GLN A 86 -8.21 -23.51 1.77
C GLN A 86 -7.33 -23.23 3.00
N GLY A 87 -7.50 -22.07 3.66
CA GLY A 87 -6.77 -21.73 4.88
C GLY A 87 -5.25 -21.66 4.71
N LYS A 88 -4.77 -21.52 3.46
CA LYS A 88 -3.36 -21.50 3.09
C LYS A 88 -3.14 -20.39 2.05
N SER A 89 -1.93 -19.84 1.99
CA SER A 89 -1.57 -18.92 0.92
C SER A 89 -1.66 -19.63 -0.43
N ALA A 90 -2.46 -19.07 -1.34
CA ALA A 90 -2.53 -19.51 -2.73
C ALA A 90 -1.37 -18.96 -3.59
N PHE A 91 -0.58 -18.04 -3.03
CA PHE A 91 0.54 -17.40 -3.72
C PHE A 91 1.86 -18.12 -3.41
N PRO A 92 2.82 -18.12 -4.36
CA PRO A 92 4.15 -18.67 -4.15
C PRO A 92 4.82 -18.11 -2.89
N LYS A 93 5.53 -18.97 -2.17
CA LYS A 93 6.38 -18.55 -1.07
C LYS A 93 7.69 -18.04 -1.68
N ASN A 94 7.99 -16.77 -1.44
CA ASN A 94 9.24 -16.14 -1.81
C ASN A 94 9.97 -15.68 -0.54
N ASN A 95 11.29 -15.56 -0.63
CA ASN A 95 12.04 -14.80 0.37
C ASN A 95 11.70 -13.33 0.22
N PHE A 96 11.59 -12.62 1.33
CA PHE A 96 11.33 -11.19 1.30
C PHE A 96 11.97 -10.47 2.49
N LYS A 97 12.21 -9.18 2.32
CA LYS A 97 12.46 -8.24 3.41
C LYS A 97 11.39 -7.17 3.34
N ALA A 98 10.83 -6.85 4.50
CA ALA A 98 9.82 -5.82 4.65
C ALA A 98 10.21 -4.80 5.72
N LYS A 99 9.67 -3.59 5.58
CA LYS A 99 9.75 -2.49 6.54
C LYS A 99 8.45 -1.70 6.53
N SER A 100 8.23 -0.85 7.53
CA SER A 100 7.04 0.00 7.57
C SER A 100 7.32 1.39 8.12
N ASP A 101 6.50 2.35 7.67
CA ASP A 101 6.50 3.73 8.16
C ASP A 101 5.06 4.24 8.24
N PHE A 102 4.88 5.31 9.01
CA PHE A 102 3.65 6.10 9.00
C PHE A 102 3.94 7.53 8.53
N VAL A 103 3.07 8.06 7.67
CA VAL A 103 3.21 9.40 7.11
C VAL A 103 2.21 10.34 7.77
N LYS A 104 2.71 11.46 8.29
CA LYS A 104 1.90 12.50 8.96
C LYS A 104 1.80 13.81 8.15
N LYS A 105 2.60 13.98 7.10
CA LYS A 105 2.59 15.14 6.19
C LYS A 105 2.73 14.66 4.75
N PRO A 106 2.10 15.31 3.76
CA PRO A 106 2.24 14.90 2.37
C PRO A 106 3.69 14.86 1.90
N ILE A 107 4.06 13.78 1.20
CA ILE A 107 5.38 13.63 0.58
C ILE A 107 5.46 14.59 -0.62
N SER A 108 6.49 15.43 -0.64
CA SER A 108 6.76 16.38 -1.74
C SER A 108 6.93 15.67 -3.09
N GLU A 109 6.68 16.37 -4.19
CA GLU A 109 6.85 15.84 -5.55
C GLU A 109 8.29 15.36 -5.81
N SER A 110 9.30 16.09 -5.32
CA SER A 110 10.70 15.68 -5.41
C SER A 110 10.97 14.38 -4.64
N GLY A 111 10.35 14.22 -3.47
CA GLY A 111 10.33 12.97 -2.72
C GLY A 111 9.72 11.81 -3.52
N LEU A 112 8.56 12.02 -4.15
CA LEU A 112 7.93 11.02 -5.02
C LEU A 112 8.83 10.62 -6.20
N LYS A 113 9.43 11.60 -6.88
CA LYS A 113 10.41 11.37 -7.96
C LYS A 113 11.60 10.55 -7.46
N GLY A 114 12.09 10.82 -6.25
CA GLY A 114 13.15 10.04 -5.60
C GLY A 114 12.74 8.59 -5.29
N ILE A 115 11.50 8.39 -4.82
CA ILE A 115 10.93 7.05 -4.61
C ILE A 115 10.93 6.26 -5.92
N PHE A 116 10.39 6.83 -7.01
CA PHE A 116 10.35 6.15 -8.31
C PHE A 116 11.75 5.79 -8.81
N LYS A 117 12.73 6.69 -8.70
CA LYS A 117 14.12 6.42 -9.06
C LYS A 117 14.73 5.27 -8.25
N LYS A 118 14.34 5.09 -6.98
CA LYS A 118 14.82 3.99 -6.14
C LYS A 118 14.13 2.67 -6.47
N LEU A 119 12.81 2.69 -6.73
CA LEU A 119 12.07 1.50 -7.17
C LEU A 119 12.69 0.92 -8.44
N LEU A 120 13.02 1.76 -9.43
CA LEU A 120 13.62 1.30 -10.69
C LEU A 120 14.98 0.59 -10.58
N LYS A 121 15.64 0.66 -9.41
CA LYS A 121 16.94 0.03 -9.13
C LYS A 121 16.84 -1.38 -8.52
N GLU A 122 15.64 -1.87 -8.29
CA GLU A 122 15.38 -3.18 -7.69
C GLU A 122 14.68 -4.09 -8.70
N ASP A 123 14.76 -5.40 -8.48
CA ASP A 123 14.17 -6.39 -9.38
C ASP A 123 12.68 -6.56 -9.11
N ASN A 124 12.30 -6.80 -7.86
CA ASN A 124 10.90 -6.96 -7.47
C ASN A 124 10.53 -6.06 -6.26
N PRO A 125 10.64 -4.73 -6.41
CA PRO A 125 10.21 -3.82 -5.37
C PRO A 125 8.69 -3.70 -5.35
N MET A 126 8.13 -3.58 -4.15
CA MET A 126 6.74 -3.23 -3.93
C MET A 126 6.63 -2.24 -2.78
N MET A 127 5.81 -1.21 -2.94
CA MET A 127 5.47 -0.28 -1.86
C MET A 127 3.97 -0.10 -1.80
N ILE A 128 3.36 -0.29 -0.64
CA ILE A 128 1.90 -0.22 -0.48
C ILE A 128 1.57 0.90 0.50
N TRP A 129 0.76 1.87 0.06
CA TRP A 129 0.26 2.95 0.89
C TRP A 129 -1.20 2.67 1.24
N ASN A 130 -1.48 2.50 2.53
CA ASN A 130 -2.82 2.24 3.04
C ASN A 130 -3.34 3.49 3.75
N PRO A 131 -4.49 4.05 3.32
CA PRO A 131 -5.04 5.28 3.91
C PRO A 131 -5.47 5.06 5.35
N TYR A 132 -5.30 6.09 6.17
CA TYR A 132 -5.74 6.15 7.57
C TYR A 132 -6.67 7.35 7.83
N GLY A 133 -6.35 8.50 7.22
CA GLY A 133 -6.91 9.80 7.60
C GLY A 133 -8.43 9.95 7.42
N GLY A 134 -9.01 10.88 8.18
CA GLY A 134 -10.42 11.33 8.05
C GLY A 134 -11.47 10.47 8.75
N GLY A 135 -11.29 9.15 8.74
CA GLY A 135 -12.30 8.20 9.24
C GLY A 135 -12.08 7.67 10.66
N MET A 136 -12.57 6.47 10.93
CA MET A 136 -12.60 5.86 12.27
C MET A 136 -11.22 5.79 12.95
N MET A 137 -10.14 5.56 12.19
CA MET A 137 -8.79 5.45 12.74
C MET A 137 -8.29 6.72 13.43
N ALA A 138 -8.83 7.90 13.06
CA ALA A 138 -8.50 9.17 13.70
C ALA A 138 -9.39 9.50 14.91
N LYS A 139 -10.50 8.76 15.10
CA LYS A 139 -11.47 8.95 16.20
C LYS A 139 -11.13 8.13 17.45
N ILE A 140 -10.26 7.13 17.32
CA ILE A 140 -9.80 6.27 18.42
C ILE A 140 -8.58 6.90 19.11
N LEU A 141 -8.55 6.91 20.44
CA LEU A 141 -7.40 7.43 21.22
C LEU A 141 -6.17 6.51 21.06
N GLU A 142 -4.97 7.10 21.01
CA GLU A 142 -3.71 6.34 20.89
C GLU A 142 -3.49 5.36 22.05
N SER A 143 -3.96 5.71 23.24
CA SER A 143 -3.85 4.90 24.46
C SER A 143 -4.97 3.88 24.64
N GLN A 144 -5.99 3.87 23.76
CA GLN A 144 -7.16 3.01 23.94
C GLN A 144 -6.80 1.52 23.82
N ILE A 145 -5.84 1.18 22.96
CA ILE A 145 -5.23 -0.15 22.83
C ILE A 145 -3.76 -0.01 22.42
N HIS A 146 -2.98 -1.09 22.52
CA HIS A 146 -1.54 -1.12 22.20
C HIS A 146 -1.12 -0.68 20.79
N PHE A 147 -2.06 -0.52 19.85
CA PHE A 147 -1.80 0.04 18.51
C PHE A 147 -2.01 1.56 18.52
N PRO A 148 -0.95 2.38 18.52
CA PRO A 148 -1.05 3.82 18.82
C PRO A 148 -1.20 4.69 17.58
N HIS A 149 -1.12 4.14 16.36
CA HIS A 149 -1.07 4.95 15.14
C HIS A 149 -2.47 5.42 14.73
N ARG A 150 -2.90 6.57 15.25
CA ARG A 150 -4.27 7.11 15.13
C ARG A 150 -4.31 8.48 14.45
N LYS A 151 -4.87 9.48 15.13
CA LYS A 151 -5.07 10.85 14.65
C LYS A 151 -3.76 11.47 14.14
N GLY A 152 -3.82 12.15 13.00
CA GLY A 152 -2.67 12.77 12.36
C GLY A 152 -1.84 11.85 11.46
N VAL A 153 -2.12 10.53 11.44
CA VAL A 153 -1.59 9.63 10.42
C VAL A 153 -2.42 9.76 9.14
N ILE A 154 -1.78 10.10 8.03
CA ILE A 154 -2.44 10.17 6.72
C ILE A 154 -2.53 8.78 6.10
N PHE A 155 -1.42 8.04 6.10
CA PHE A 155 -1.34 6.66 5.60
C PHE A 155 -0.16 5.91 6.22
N LYS A 156 -0.26 4.58 6.19
CA LYS A 156 0.85 3.65 6.50
C LYS A 156 1.51 3.19 5.21
N ILE A 157 2.83 3.09 5.22
CA ILE A 157 3.63 2.50 4.15
C ILE A 157 4.08 1.10 4.55
N HIS A 158 3.95 0.15 3.63
CA HIS A 158 4.61 -1.15 3.67
C HIS A 158 5.62 -1.21 2.52
N TYR A 159 6.91 -1.30 2.85
CA TYR A 159 7.99 -1.51 1.88
C TYR A 159 8.27 -2.99 1.82
N VAL A 160 8.36 -3.57 0.61
CA VAL A 160 8.68 -4.98 0.40
C VAL A 160 9.61 -5.10 -0.79
N THR A 161 10.60 -5.98 -0.68
CA THR A 161 11.29 -6.57 -1.84
C THR A 161 11.33 -8.08 -1.64
N ASN A 162 11.14 -8.83 -2.72
CA ASN A 162 11.12 -10.29 -2.68
C ASN A 162 11.96 -10.91 -3.80
N TRP A 163 12.46 -12.11 -3.56
CA TRP A 163 13.33 -12.83 -4.47
C TRP A 163 13.10 -14.35 -4.35
N PRO A 164 13.38 -15.12 -5.42
CA PRO A 164 13.26 -16.57 -5.39
C PRO A 164 14.37 -17.20 -4.52
N ASP A 165 14.16 -18.44 -4.07
CA ASP A 165 15.16 -19.21 -3.31
C ASP A 165 16.48 -19.42 -4.09
N SER A 166 16.42 -19.37 -5.42
CA SER A 166 17.60 -19.50 -6.29
C SER A 166 18.48 -18.24 -6.32
N ASP A 167 18.03 -17.10 -5.79
CA ASP A 167 18.85 -15.88 -5.77
C ASP A 167 19.93 -15.97 -4.68
N MET A 168 21.17 -16.18 -5.11
CA MET A 168 22.33 -16.33 -4.22
C MET A 168 22.83 -15.00 -3.63
N ILE A 169 22.26 -13.85 -4.04
CA ILE A 169 22.73 -12.51 -3.65
C ILE A 169 21.63 -11.76 -2.86
N ALA A 170 20.96 -12.45 -1.95
CA ALA A 170 19.91 -11.88 -1.09
C ALA A 170 20.30 -10.58 -0.37
N SER A 171 21.59 -10.41 -0.06
CA SER A 171 22.14 -9.22 0.60
C SER A 171 21.91 -7.92 -0.19
N ARG A 172 21.84 -7.98 -1.54
CA ARG A 172 21.61 -6.79 -2.38
C ARG A 172 20.21 -6.20 -2.16
N HIS A 173 19.19 -7.06 -2.04
CA HIS A 173 17.80 -6.65 -1.82
C HIS A 173 17.64 -6.04 -0.42
N ILE A 174 18.29 -6.65 0.58
CA ILE A 174 18.29 -6.14 1.94
C ILE A 174 18.99 -4.77 2.02
N LYS A 175 20.11 -4.60 1.31
CA LYS A 175 20.80 -3.30 1.21
C LYS A 175 19.89 -2.26 0.54
N TRP A 176 19.27 -2.61 -0.59
CA TRP A 176 18.37 -1.71 -1.31
C TRP A 176 17.21 -1.22 -0.44
N ILE A 177 16.52 -2.11 0.28
CA ILE A 177 15.37 -1.71 1.09
C ILE A 177 15.80 -0.87 2.30
N ARG A 178 16.99 -1.11 2.86
CA ARG A 178 17.60 -0.24 3.87
C ARG A 178 17.92 1.14 3.30
N ASP A 179 18.48 1.22 2.10
CA ASP A 179 18.76 2.50 1.42
C ASP A 179 17.50 3.27 1.05
N LEU A 180 16.40 2.57 0.71
CA LEU A 180 15.08 3.17 0.51
C LEU A 180 14.50 3.68 1.83
N TYR A 181 14.57 2.88 2.89
CA TYR A 181 14.08 3.26 4.21
C TYR A 181 14.84 4.47 4.78
N SER A 182 16.16 4.50 4.66
CA SER A 182 16.98 5.66 5.04
C SER A 182 16.63 6.90 4.23
N PHE A 183 16.38 6.77 2.92
CA PHE A 183 15.90 7.88 2.10
C PHE A 183 14.53 8.40 2.51
N MET A 184 13.65 7.55 3.03
CA MET A 184 12.30 7.93 3.46
C MET A 184 12.27 8.71 4.77
N THR A 185 13.36 8.73 5.54
CA THR A 185 13.46 9.37 6.87
C THR A 185 12.88 10.79 6.97
N PRO A 186 13.17 11.76 6.06
CA PRO A 186 12.64 13.12 6.18
C PRO A 186 11.15 13.24 5.79
N TYR A 187 10.53 12.18 5.26
CA TYR A 187 9.17 12.21 4.72
C TYR A 187 8.15 11.46 5.59
N VAL A 188 8.60 10.82 6.66
CA VAL A 188 7.77 9.96 7.52
C VAL A 188 7.72 10.50 8.95
N SER A 189 6.97 9.84 9.84
CA SER A 189 6.94 10.18 11.26
C SER A 189 8.34 10.18 11.86
N ALA A 190 8.58 11.09 12.80
CA ALA A 190 9.80 11.17 13.58
C ALA A 190 9.47 11.37 15.06
N ASN A 191 10.40 10.97 15.94
CA ASN A 191 10.31 11.10 17.40
C ASN A 191 9.02 10.53 18.01
N PRO A 192 8.78 9.21 17.93
CA PRO A 192 9.59 8.19 17.27
C PRO A 192 9.27 8.04 15.77
N ARG A 193 10.18 7.39 15.03
CA ARG A 193 9.85 6.86 13.69
C ARG A 193 8.95 5.64 13.88
N GLN A 194 7.67 5.80 13.60
CA GLN A 194 6.64 4.81 13.89
C GLN A 194 6.72 3.61 12.93
N ALA A 195 6.59 2.40 13.47
CA ALA A 195 6.57 1.15 12.72
C ALA A 195 5.44 0.23 13.22
N TYR A 196 4.93 -0.67 12.36
CA TYR A 196 3.85 -1.59 12.72
C TYR A 196 4.38 -2.93 13.20
N VAL A 197 4.00 -3.35 14.42
CA VAL A 197 4.47 -4.58 15.07
C VAL A 197 4.27 -5.87 14.25
N ASN A 198 3.20 -5.97 13.45
CA ASN A 198 2.96 -7.16 12.61
C ASN A 198 3.83 -7.17 11.34
N TYR A 199 4.54 -6.08 11.04
CA TYR A 199 5.59 -6.02 10.04
C TYR A 199 6.95 -6.00 10.75
N ARG A 200 7.26 -7.13 11.41
CA ARG A 200 8.46 -7.28 12.23
C ARG A 200 9.72 -6.93 11.43
N ASP A 201 10.54 -6.07 12.01
CA ASP A 201 11.78 -5.61 11.42
C ASP A 201 12.89 -5.61 12.47
N LEU A 202 13.73 -6.63 12.42
CA LEU A 202 14.86 -6.78 13.36
C LEU A 202 15.96 -5.72 13.16
N ASP A 203 15.90 -4.92 12.09
CA ASP A 203 16.84 -3.79 11.93
C ASP A 203 16.53 -2.63 12.89
N LEU A 204 15.40 -2.67 13.61
CA LEU A 204 14.99 -1.64 14.57
C LEU A 204 15.58 -1.81 15.98
N GLY A 205 16.31 -2.90 16.22
CA GLY A 205 16.86 -3.25 17.54
C GLY A 205 16.21 -4.49 18.14
#